data_AF-A0A2E5XHV3-F1
#
_entry.id   AF-A0A2E5XHV3-F1
#
_cell.length_a   1.000
_cell.length_b   1.000
_cell.length_c   1.000
_cell.angle_alpha   90.00
_cell.angle_beta   90.00
_cell.angle_gamma   90.00
#
_symmetry.space_group_name_H-M   'P 1'
#
loop_
_entity.id
_entity.type
_entity.pdbx_description
1 polymer ?
#
loop_
_entity_poly.entity_id
_entity_poly.type
_entity_poly.pdbx_seq_one_letter_code
_entity_poly.pdbx_strand_id
1 'polypeptide(L)'
;MNRSGEPEPEFFEKLWRATYRRARRPVEGVLLSPEAAGLLTTEIFENLLDRYKLRPTDAEFSAEALESAHDHSRYNVATERTDRADPQFYHDPEDERYGNNLDLDRLKKKGEDGFADREWNGLDPILRPFGFRLLLRKGLGNHDAEDVYLETFAELARERAKDGTAPIESIVVFEEVIPLFSKMVQFRAIDWRRKQSALKNQPNTQSSFEDLTEREDGAMQFEDEGADPDRGLNQLSFDEIYRQCGEALDDFQWHLVFTIYVSQSSTMGELCDDPETLEKLGLEPGHSISKKRRFINEALAEALGKLQKCLLS
;
A
#
# COMPACT_ATOMS: atom_id res chain seq x y z
N MET A 1 25.05 -15.70 29.72
CA MET A 1 25.94 -14.64 29.21
C MET A 1 25.80 -14.65 27.71
N ASN A 2 24.82 -13.90 27.19
CA ASN A 2 24.63 -13.74 25.76
C ASN A 2 25.75 -12.85 25.23
N ARG A 3 26.37 -13.26 24.13
CA ARG A 3 27.31 -12.40 23.41
C ARG A 3 26.53 -11.19 22.91
N SER A 4 26.96 -10.00 23.28
CA SER A 4 26.47 -8.73 22.73
C SER A 4 26.53 -8.79 21.21
N GLY A 5 25.38 -9.01 20.56
CA GLY A 5 25.27 -9.16 19.11
C GLY A 5 24.46 -10.37 18.64
N GLU A 6 24.19 -11.37 19.47
CA GLU A 6 23.26 -12.45 19.11
C GLU A 6 21.81 -11.91 19.10
N PRO A 7 21.00 -12.28 18.10
CA PRO A 7 19.63 -11.82 17.99
C PRO A 7 18.80 -12.27 19.20
N GLU A 8 17.94 -11.41 19.73
CA GLU A 8 16.91 -11.87 20.67
C GLU A 8 16.05 -12.91 19.95
N PRO A 9 16.01 -14.18 20.43
CA PRO A 9 15.25 -15.23 19.77
C PRO A 9 13.76 -14.86 19.63
N GLU A 10 13.23 -14.11 20.59
CA GLU A 10 11.85 -13.63 20.58
C GLU A 10 11.57 -12.61 19.48
N PHE A 11 12.51 -11.70 19.18
CA PHE A 11 12.37 -10.73 18.11
C PHE A 11 12.27 -11.41 16.74
N PHE A 12 13.16 -12.36 16.46
CA PHE A 12 13.14 -13.09 15.18
C PHE A 12 11.89 -13.95 15.03
N GLU A 13 11.41 -14.56 16.11
CA GLU A 13 10.15 -15.30 16.07
C GLU A 13 8.96 -14.38 15.77
N LYS A 14 8.91 -13.19 16.39
CA LYS A 14 7.86 -12.18 16.13
C LYS A 14 7.93 -11.66 14.70
N LEU A 15 9.11 -11.32 14.20
CA LEU A 15 9.31 -10.86 12.84
C LEU A 15 8.93 -11.95 11.84
N TRP A 16 9.38 -13.19 12.04
CA TRP A 16 9.05 -14.32 11.17
C TRP A 16 7.53 -14.50 11.09
N ARG A 17 6.81 -14.42 12.21
CA ARG A 17 5.34 -14.50 12.21
C ARG A 17 4.69 -13.34 11.45
N ALA A 18 5.21 -12.13 11.56
CA ALA A 18 4.71 -10.97 10.83
C ALA A 18 4.95 -11.11 9.32
N THR A 19 6.17 -11.48 8.92
CA THR A 19 6.56 -11.77 7.54
C THR A 19 5.74 -12.91 6.96
N TYR A 20 5.51 -13.99 7.70
CA TYR A 20 4.63 -15.09 7.30
C TYR A 20 3.20 -14.64 7.07
N ARG A 21 2.62 -13.84 7.97
CA ARG A 21 1.26 -13.30 7.79
C ARG A 21 1.18 -12.43 6.54
N ARG A 22 2.21 -11.61 6.28
CA ARG A 22 2.29 -10.76 5.08
C ARG A 22 2.42 -11.59 3.80
N ALA A 23 3.32 -12.57 3.79
CA ALA A 23 3.52 -13.49 2.66
C ALA A 23 2.28 -14.34 2.39
N ARG A 24 1.52 -14.71 3.42
CA ARG A 24 0.27 -15.48 3.28
C ARG A 24 -0.85 -14.69 2.60
N ARG A 25 -0.87 -13.37 2.77
CA ARG A 25 -1.88 -12.45 2.22
C ARG A 25 -1.17 -11.24 1.57
N PRO A 26 -0.56 -11.42 0.38
CA PRO A 26 0.16 -10.35 -0.32
C PRO A 26 -0.72 -9.13 -0.58
N VAL A 27 -1.92 -9.40 -1.08
CA VAL A 27 -2.94 -8.42 -1.44
C VAL A 27 -4.31 -8.97 -1.07
N GLU A 28 -5.28 -8.06 -0.89
CA GLU A 28 -6.66 -8.44 -0.62
C GLU A 28 -7.22 -9.25 -1.79
N GLY A 29 -7.72 -10.47 -1.52
CA GLY A 29 -8.19 -11.42 -2.53
C GLY A 29 -7.21 -12.53 -2.87
N VAL A 30 -5.96 -12.48 -2.36
CA VAL A 30 -4.98 -13.57 -2.53
C VAL A 30 -4.70 -14.25 -1.20
N LEU A 31 -4.69 -15.59 -1.22
CA LEU A 31 -4.39 -16.43 -0.07
C LEU A 31 -3.47 -17.60 -0.45
N LEU A 32 -2.22 -17.54 0.01
CA LEU A 32 -1.27 -18.65 -0.14
C LEU A 32 -1.57 -19.77 0.85
N SER A 33 -1.21 -20.99 0.48
CA SER A 33 -1.22 -22.12 1.43
C SER A 33 -0.24 -21.87 2.58
N PRO A 34 -0.51 -22.42 3.78
CA PRO A 34 0.42 -22.29 4.91
C PRO A 34 1.84 -22.78 4.58
N GLU A 35 1.94 -23.84 3.80
CA GLU A 35 3.23 -24.43 3.37
C GLU A 35 3.99 -23.48 2.44
N ALA A 36 3.33 -22.93 1.41
CA ALA A 36 3.94 -22.00 0.47
C ALA A 36 4.38 -20.71 1.16
N ALA A 37 3.54 -20.14 2.03
CA ALA A 37 3.89 -18.94 2.79
C ALA A 37 5.05 -19.20 3.77
N GLY A 38 5.10 -20.39 4.39
CA GLY A 38 6.19 -20.80 5.27
C GLY A 38 7.52 -20.92 4.55
N LEU A 39 7.54 -21.61 3.40
CA LEU A 39 8.74 -21.75 2.56
C LEU A 39 9.26 -20.38 2.10
N LEU A 40 8.36 -19.53 1.59
CA LEU A 40 8.73 -18.19 1.14
C LEU A 40 9.31 -17.33 2.27
N THR A 41 8.71 -17.40 3.46
CA THR A 41 9.20 -16.64 4.63
C THR A 41 10.59 -17.09 5.04
N THR A 42 10.85 -18.40 5.06
CA THR A 42 12.18 -18.95 5.35
C THR A 42 13.19 -18.49 4.31
N GLU A 43 12.87 -18.58 3.03
CA GLU A 43 13.74 -18.13 1.94
C GLU A 43 14.10 -16.63 2.05
N ILE A 44 13.13 -15.78 2.39
CA ILE A 44 13.35 -14.34 2.62
C ILE A 44 14.37 -14.14 3.75
N PHE A 45 14.20 -14.83 4.87
CA PHE A 45 15.10 -14.70 6.01
C PHE A 45 16.51 -15.21 5.69
N GLU A 46 16.64 -16.35 5.02
CA GLU A 46 17.93 -16.89 4.60
C GLU A 46 18.66 -15.90 3.68
N ASN A 47 17.95 -15.36 2.67
CA ASN A 47 18.51 -14.38 1.74
C ASN A 47 18.94 -13.07 2.44
N LEU A 48 18.16 -12.58 3.40
CA LEU A 48 18.51 -11.38 4.16
C LEU A 48 19.71 -11.64 5.07
N LEU A 49 19.73 -12.76 5.79
CA LEU A 49 20.86 -13.14 6.65
C LEU A 49 22.16 -13.30 5.86
N ASP A 50 22.09 -13.85 4.64
CA ASP A 50 23.25 -13.99 3.75
C ASP A 50 23.73 -12.64 3.18
N ARG A 51 22.81 -11.69 2.96
CA ARG A 51 23.13 -10.37 2.41
C ARG A 51 23.87 -9.48 3.41
N TYR A 52 23.50 -9.51 4.68
CA TYR A 52 24.07 -8.63 5.70
C TYR A 52 25.43 -9.15 6.22
N LYS A 53 26.52 -8.55 5.71
CA LYS A 53 27.89 -8.81 6.21
C LYS A 53 28.16 -8.27 7.61
N LEU A 54 27.43 -7.23 8.02
CA LEU A 54 27.38 -6.62 9.35
C LEU A 54 25.91 -6.46 9.73
N ARG A 55 25.60 -6.63 11.02
CA ARG A 55 24.20 -6.64 11.50
C ARG A 55 23.54 -5.27 11.25
N PRO A 56 22.46 -5.20 10.46
CA PRO A 56 21.64 -3.99 10.32
C PRO A 56 20.86 -3.73 11.61
N THR A 57 20.23 -2.56 11.72
CA THR A 57 19.32 -2.33 12.85
C THR A 57 18.12 -3.28 12.77
N ASP A 58 17.52 -3.61 13.91
CA ASP A 58 16.33 -4.46 13.95
C ASP A 58 15.18 -3.85 13.14
N ALA A 59 15.13 -2.52 13.05
CA ALA A 59 14.13 -1.79 12.26
C ALA A 59 14.37 -1.94 10.74
N GLU A 60 15.62 -1.76 10.30
CA GLU A 60 16.02 -1.94 8.89
C GLU A 60 15.78 -3.38 8.44
N PHE A 61 16.20 -4.37 9.24
CA PHE A 61 15.96 -5.78 8.95
C PHE A 61 14.45 -6.11 8.89
N SER A 62 13.65 -5.53 9.79
CA SER A 62 12.20 -5.74 9.81
C SER A 62 11.52 -5.16 8.58
N ALA A 63 11.92 -3.95 8.16
CA ALA A 63 11.39 -3.29 6.99
C ALA A 63 11.70 -4.09 5.72
N GLU A 64 12.97 -4.48 5.52
CA GLU A 64 13.37 -5.28 4.36
C GLU A 64 12.69 -6.66 4.33
N ALA A 65 12.51 -7.31 5.48
CA ALA A 65 11.79 -8.59 5.55
C ALA A 65 10.32 -8.46 5.16
N LEU A 66 9.63 -7.40 5.60
CA LEU A 66 8.22 -7.17 5.29
C LEU A 66 8.02 -6.73 3.83
N GLU A 67 8.90 -5.88 3.30
CA GLU A 67 8.91 -5.48 1.89
C GLU A 67 9.18 -6.68 0.98
N SER A 68 10.22 -7.48 1.31
CA SER A 68 10.54 -8.70 0.56
C SER A 68 9.38 -9.69 0.58
N ALA A 69 8.70 -9.85 1.72
CA ALA A 69 7.49 -10.68 1.79
C ALA A 69 6.37 -10.16 0.93
N HIS A 70 6.14 -8.85 0.90
CA HIS A 70 5.12 -8.26 0.05
C HIS A 70 5.43 -8.45 -1.44
N ASP A 71 6.67 -8.22 -1.85
CA ASP A 71 7.05 -8.27 -3.26
C ASP A 71 7.17 -9.71 -3.74
N HIS A 72 7.97 -10.55 -3.07
CA HIS A 72 8.21 -11.91 -3.53
C HIS A 72 6.92 -12.73 -3.55
N SER A 73 6.01 -12.54 -2.58
CA SER A 73 4.73 -13.29 -2.59
C SER A 73 3.84 -12.91 -3.77
N ARG A 74 3.78 -11.62 -4.15
CA ARG A 74 3.03 -11.18 -5.35
C ARG A 74 3.65 -11.75 -6.63
N TYR A 75 4.97 -11.64 -6.79
CA TYR A 75 5.65 -12.16 -7.98
C TYR A 75 5.59 -13.68 -8.10
N ASN A 76 5.67 -14.41 -6.98
CA ASN A 76 5.50 -15.86 -6.96
C ASN A 76 4.08 -16.27 -7.37
N VAL A 77 3.05 -15.57 -6.87
CA VAL A 77 1.66 -15.80 -7.29
C VAL A 77 1.49 -15.55 -8.78
N ALA A 78 2.01 -14.43 -9.30
CA ALA A 78 1.93 -14.11 -10.72
C ALA A 78 2.62 -15.17 -11.60
N THR A 79 3.82 -15.60 -11.21
CA THR A 79 4.59 -16.63 -11.92
C THR A 79 3.84 -17.96 -11.94
N GLU A 80 3.34 -18.43 -10.79
CA GLU A 80 2.60 -19.70 -10.71
C GLU A 80 1.28 -19.66 -11.49
N ARG A 81 0.57 -18.52 -11.50
CA ARG A 81 -0.63 -18.34 -12.33
C ARG A 81 -0.31 -18.43 -13.82
N THR A 82 0.81 -17.85 -14.23
CA THR A 82 1.31 -17.90 -15.61
C THR A 82 1.67 -19.33 -16.00
N ASP A 83 2.47 -20.02 -15.18
CA ASP A 83 2.96 -21.37 -15.44
C ASP A 83 1.83 -22.40 -15.50
N ARG A 84 0.79 -22.22 -14.67
CA ARG A 84 -0.39 -23.09 -14.63
C ARG A 84 -1.49 -22.67 -15.61
N ALA A 85 -1.37 -21.50 -16.21
CA ALA A 85 -2.43 -20.85 -16.99
C ALA A 85 -3.78 -20.81 -16.23
N ASP A 86 -3.74 -20.50 -14.93
CA ASP A 86 -4.92 -20.44 -14.05
C ASP A 86 -4.94 -19.12 -13.26
N PRO A 87 -5.69 -18.10 -13.71
CA PRO A 87 -5.83 -16.83 -13.00
C PRO A 87 -6.46 -16.94 -11.60
N GLN A 88 -7.15 -18.04 -11.29
CA GLN A 88 -7.76 -18.28 -9.98
C GLN A 88 -6.80 -18.94 -8.99
N PHE A 89 -5.60 -19.34 -9.41
CA PHE A 89 -4.65 -19.98 -8.52
C PHE A 89 -4.30 -19.04 -7.36
N TYR A 90 -4.40 -19.52 -6.10
CA TYR A 90 -4.32 -18.71 -4.87
C TYR A 90 -5.37 -17.60 -4.69
N HIS A 91 -6.46 -17.58 -5.47
CA HIS A 91 -7.62 -16.73 -5.17
C HIS A 91 -8.18 -17.11 -3.79
N ASP A 92 -8.46 -16.11 -2.96
CA ASP A 92 -9.07 -16.32 -1.66
C ASP A 92 -10.53 -16.76 -1.85
N PRO A 93 -10.92 -17.98 -1.42
CA PRO A 93 -12.30 -18.44 -1.56
C PRO A 93 -13.31 -17.59 -0.76
N GLU A 94 -12.86 -16.81 0.22
CA GLU A 94 -13.72 -15.88 0.98
C GLU A 94 -13.88 -14.51 0.28
N ASP A 95 -13.15 -14.24 -0.80
CA ASP A 95 -13.28 -13.00 -1.54
C ASP A 95 -14.43 -13.07 -2.57
N GLU A 96 -15.56 -12.48 -2.17
CA GLU A 96 -16.80 -12.41 -2.96
C GLU A 96 -17.01 -11.05 -3.64
N ARG A 97 -15.99 -10.18 -3.66
CA ARG A 97 -16.09 -8.81 -4.21
C ARG A 97 -16.43 -8.81 -5.71
N TYR A 98 -16.03 -9.84 -6.43
CA TYR A 98 -16.32 -10.09 -7.84
C TYR A 98 -16.26 -11.59 -8.13
N GLY A 99 -16.69 -12.01 -9.33
CA GLY A 99 -16.91 -13.43 -9.64
C GLY A 99 -15.63 -14.26 -9.82
N ASN A 100 -14.76 -13.86 -10.77
CA ASN A 100 -13.52 -14.57 -11.08
C ASN A 100 -12.43 -13.56 -11.44
N ASN A 101 -11.17 -13.88 -11.17
CA ASN A 101 -10.04 -13.14 -11.71
C ASN A 101 -10.01 -13.21 -13.24
N LEU A 102 -9.63 -12.10 -13.88
CA LEU A 102 -9.31 -12.10 -15.30
C LEU A 102 -7.85 -12.50 -15.52
N ASP A 103 -7.54 -12.92 -16.73
CA ASP A 103 -6.18 -13.20 -17.16
C ASP A 103 -5.39 -11.89 -17.31
N LEU A 104 -4.53 -11.60 -16.32
CA LEU A 104 -3.75 -10.38 -16.29
C LEU A 104 -2.75 -10.28 -17.44
N ASP A 105 -2.15 -11.39 -17.88
CA ASP A 105 -1.19 -11.38 -18.98
C ASP A 105 -1.88 -10.99 -20.29
N ARG A 106 -3.11 -11.45 -20.49
CA ARG A 106 -3.94 -11.04 -21.63
C ARG A 106 -4.37 -9.58 -21.54
N LEU A 107 -4.69 -9.07 -20.34
CA LEU A 107 -4.99 -7.64 -20.15
C LEU A 107 -3.79 -6.74 -20.46
N LYS A 108 -2.58 -7.18 -20.11
CA LYS A 108 -1.32 -6.47 -20.37
C LYS A 108 -0.78 -6.65 -21.78
N LYS A 109 -1.31 -7.61 -22.55
CA LYS A 109 -0.82 -7.90 -23.89
C LYS A 109 -1.12 -6.73 -24.84
N LYS A 110 -0.04 -6.02 -25.22
CA LYS A 110 -0.09 -4.93 -26.19
C LYS A 110 -0.05 -5.47 -27.63
N GLY A 111 -1.05 -5.11 -28.42
CA GLY A 111 -1.11 -5.34 -29.87
C GLY A 111 -0.71 -4.11 -30.69
N GLU A 112 -0.88 -4.18 -32.02
CA GLU A 112 -0.63 -3.05 -32.92
C GLU A 112 -1.58 -1.87 -32.64
N ASP A 113 -2.83 -2.16 -32.27
CA ASP A 113 -3.86 -1.18 -31.89
C ASP A 113 -3.86 -0.84 -30.38
N GLY A 114 -2.78 -1.18 -29.65
CA GLY A 114 -2.70 -1.02 -28.19
C GLY A 114 -3.33 -2.18 -27.41
N PHE A 115 -3.96 -1.89 -26.28
CA PHE A 115 -4.61 -2.89 -25.42
C PHE A 115 -6.01 -3.22 -25.93
N ALA A 116 -6.12 -4.27 -26.77
CA ALA A 116 -7.36 -4.62 -27.47
C ALA A 116 -7.82 -6.07 -27.21
N ASP A 117 -7.21 -6.78 -26.25
CA ASP A 117 -7.63 -8.15 -25.94
C ASP A 117 -9.08 -8.16 -25.41
N ARG A 118 -9.87 -9.18 -25.80
CA ARG A 118 -11.26 -9.34 -25.37
C ARG A 118 -11.42 -9.46 -23.86
N GLU A 119 -10.36 -9.84 -23.15
CA GLU A 119 -10.32 -9.90 -21.69
C GLU A 119 -10.74 -8.56 -21.05
N TRP A 120 -10.46 -7.43 -21.70
CA TRP A 120 -10.87 -6.09 -21.25
C TRP A 120 -12.38 -5.93 -21.09
N ASN A 121 -13.19 -6.67 -21.86
CA ASN A 121 -14.65 -6.64 -21.72
C ASN A 121 -15.12 -7.19 -20.37
N GLY A 122 -14.33 -8.06 -19.74
CA GLY A 122 -14.61 -8.59 -18.41
C GLY A 122 -14.30 -7.60 -17.29
N LEU A 123 -13.49 -6.57 -17.57
CA LEU A 123 -12.98 -5.67 -16.54
C LEU A 123 -14.02 -4.61 -16.13
N ASP A 124 -14.81 -4.10 -17.07
CA ASP A 124 -15.85 -3.10 -16.77
C ASP A 124 -16.89 -3.59 -15.75
N PRO A 125 -17.50 -4.80 -15.90
CA PRO A 125 -18.42 -5.34 -14.89
C PRO A 125 -17.82 -5.46 -13.49
N ILE A 126 -16.50 -5.68 -13.39
CA ILE A 126 -15.78 -5.79 -12.11
C ILE A 126 -15.54 -4.41 -11.51
N LEU A 127 -15.03 -3.45 -12.28
CA LEU A 127 -14.62 -2.13 -11.77
C LEU A 127 -15.78 -1.16 -11.57
N ARG A 128 -16.81 -1.23 -12.41
CA ARG A 128 -17.96 -0.30 -12.41
C ARG A 128 -18.63 -0.17 -11.04
N PRO A 129 -18.96 -1.25 -10.31
CA PRO A 129 -19.55 -1.15 -8.97
C PRO A 129 -18.67 -0.40 -7.95
N PHE A 130 -17.34 -0.56 -8.02
CA PHE A 130 -16.40 0.13 -7.13
C PHE A 130 -16.26 1.60 -7.51
N GLY A 131 -16.07 1.89 -8.81
CA GLY A 131 -15.96 3.24 -9.34
C GLY A 131 -17.17 4.09 -9.00
N PHE A 132 -18.37 3.63 -9.37
CA PHE A 132 -19.61 4.38 -9.12
C PHE A 132 -19.88 4.62 -7.63
N ARG A 133 -19.61 3.63 -6.77
CA ARG A 133 -19.75 3.81 -5.32
C ARG A 133 -18.87 4.96 -4.80
N LEU A 134 -17.65 5.09 -5.31
CA LEU A 134 -16.73 6.16 -4.93
C LEU A 134 -17.17 7.51 -5.48
N LEU A 135 -17.53 7.57 -6.77
CA LEU A 135 -17.95 8.81 -7.44
C LEU A 135 -19.25 9.38 -6.83
N LEU A 136 -20.24 8.52 -6.56
CA LEU A 136 -21.49 8.92 -5.91
C LEU A 136 -21.27 9.37 -4.46
N ARG A 137 -20.36 8.72 -3.72
CA ARG A 137 -19.96 9.17 -2.37
C ARG A 137 -19.27 10.53 -2.41
N LYS A 138 -18.48 10.79 -3.45
CA LYS A 138 -17.91 12.11 -3.78
C LYS A 138 -18.94 13.02 -4.47
N GLY A 139 -20.23 12.71 -4.43
CA GLY A 139 -21.33 13.60 -4.80
C GLY A 139 -21.41 13.98 -6.28
N LEU A 140 -20.85 13.18 -7.18
CA LEU A 140 -21.07 13.35 -8.63
C LEU A 140 -22.47 12.84 -9.00
N GLY A 141 -23.12 13.52 -9.93
CA GLY A 141 -24.39 13.04 -10.52
C GLY A 141 -24.15 11.82 -11.42
N ASN A 142 -25.19 11.05 -11.73
CA ASN A 142 -25.05 9.81 -12.50
C ASN A 142 -24.39 10.01 -13.89
N HIS A 143 -24.70 11.11 -14.58
CA HIS A 143 -24.09 11.42 -15.88
C HIS A 143 -22.60 11.76 -15.73
N ASP A 144 -22.27 12.69 -14.83
CA ASP A 144 -20.87 13.08 -14.57
C ASP A 144 -20.04 11.89 -14.06
N ALA A 145 -20.66 11.01 -13.27
CA ALA A 145 -20.02 9.80 -12.78
C ALA A 145 -19.72 8.80 -13.91
N GLU A 146 -20.60 8.67 -14.90
CA GLU A 146 -20.35 7.83 -16.10
C GLU A 146 -19.18 8.39 -16.90
N ASP A 147 -19.16 9.69 -17.17
CA ASP A 147 -18.07 10.33 -17.93
C ASP A 147 -16.72 10.16 -17.23
N VAL A 148 -16.66 10.49 -15.94
CA VAL A 148 -15.43 10.36 -15.14
C VAL A 148 -15.00 8.90 -15.03
N TYR A 149 -15.95 7.96 -14.91
CA TYR A 149 -15.65 6.54 -14.88
C TYR A 149 -15.05 6.07 -16.22
N LEU A 150 -15.68 6.37 -17.35
CA LEU A 150 -15.21 5.94 -18.68
C LEU A 150 -13.85 6.56 -19.02
N GLU A 151 -13.64 7.84 -18.71
CA GLU A 151 -12.33 8.47 -18.85
C GLU A 151 -11.26 7.76 -18.02
N THR A 152 -11.57 7.42 -16.77
CA THR A 152 -10.63 6.73 -15.87
C THR A 152 -10.37 5.29 -16.35
N PHE A 153 -11.40 4.61 -16.86
CA PHE A 153 -11.29 3.26 -17.38
C PHE A 153 -10.40 3.22 -18.63
N ALA A 154 -10.59 4.16 -19.56
CA ALA A 154 -9.69 4.32 -20.71
C ALA A 154 -8.25 4.67 -20.30
N GLU A 155 -8.08 5.43 -19.22
CA GLU A 155 -6.75 5.78 -18.70
C GLU A 155 -5.95 4.57 -18.20
N LEU A 156 -6.60 3.46 -17.79
CA LEU A 156 -5.88 2.24 -17.39
C LEU A 156 -4.98 1.67 -18.49
N ALA A 157 -5.41 1.84 -19.75
CA ALA A 157 -4.72 1.38 -20.94
C ALA A 157 -3.94 2.50 -21.66
N ARG A 158 -3.97 3.73 -21.14
CA ARG A 158 -3.30 4.87 -21.77
C ARG A 158 -1.86 4.95 -21.31
N GLU A 159 -0.95 4.95 -22.26
CA GLU A 159 0.48 5.17 -21.99
C GLU A 159 0.72 6.59 -21.49
N ARG A 160 1.48 6.69 -20.41
CA ARG A 160 1.89 7.98 -19.86
C ARG A 160 3.05 8.52 -20.68
N ALA A 161 3.01 9.82 -20.98
CA ALA A 161 4.07 10.48 -21.74
C ALA A 161 5.45 10.46 -21.06
N LYS A 162 5.50 10.30 -19.72
CA LYS A 162 6.72 10.32 -18.91
C LYS A 162 7.56 9.05 -19.07
N ASP A 163 6.92 7.88 -19.06
CA ASP A 163 7.58 6.57 -18.99
C ASP A 163 7.17 5.61 -20.12
N GLY A 164 6.18 5.97 -20.94
CA GLY A 164 5.69 5.14 -22.04
C GLY A 164 4.93 3.89 -21.58
N THR A 165 4.53 3.83 -20.30
CA THR A 165 3.83 2.68 -19.73
C THR A 165 2.38 3.01 -19.39
N ALA A 166 1.49 2.03 -19.53
CA ALA A 166 0.12 2.14 -19.09
C ALA A 166 -0.04 1.67 -17.63
N PRO A 167 -0.98 2.25 -16.85
CA PRO A 167 -1.22 1.84 -15.46
C PRO A 167 -1.46 0.34 -15.28
N ILE A 168 -2.14 -0.32 -16.23
CA ILE A 168 -2.39 -1.76 -16.18
C ILE A 168 -1.11 -2.61 -16.19
N GLU A 169 0.01 -2.09 -16.72
CA GLU A 169 1.28 -2.80 -16.77
C GLU A 169 1.98 -2.81 -15.39
N SER A 170 1.63 -1.88 -14.51
CA SER A 170 2.24 -1.69 -13.18
C SER A 170 1.78 -2.69 -12.12
N ILE A 171 0.64 -3.34 -12.30
CA ILE A 171 0.12 -4.33 -11.35
C ILE A 171 0.80 -5.68 -11.55
N VAL A 172 1.04 -6.44 -10.49
CA VAL A 172 1.71 -7.76 -10.54
C VAL A 172 0.67 -8.89 -10.54
N VAL A 173 -0.41 -8.73 -9.77
CA VAL A 173 -1.52 -9.68 -9.70
C VAL A 173 -2.85 -8.97 -9.98
N PHE A 174 -3.84 -9.71 -10.51
CA PHE A 174 -5.11 -9.14 -10.99
C PHE A 174 -5.84 -8.31 -9.92
N GLU A 175 -5.84 -8.79 -8.68
CA GLU A 175 -6.50 -8.20 -7.51
C GLU A 175 -6.10 -6.74 -7.27
N GLU A 176 -4.91 -6.34 -7.71
CA GLU A 176 -4.39 -4.98 -7.58
C GLU A 176 -5.08 -3.98 -8.52
N VAL A 177 -5.84 -4.45 -9.51
CA VAL A 177 -6.58 -3.58 -10.44
C VAL A 177 -7.65 -2.76 -9.72
N ILE A 178 -8.30 -3.33 -8.69
CA ILE A 178 -9.35 -2.66 -7.92
C ILE A 178 -8.78 -1.49 -7.11
N PRO A 179 -7.75 -1.66 -6.25
CA PRO A 179 -7.16 -0.54 -5.52
C PRO A 179 -6.50 0.48 -6.44
N LEU A 180 -5.85 0.05 -7.54
CA LEU A 180 -5.29 0.96 -8.55
C LEU A 180 -6.39 1.84 -9.16
N PHE A 181 -7.44 1.22 -9.70
CA PHE A 181 -8.54 1.93 -10.32
C PHE A 181 -9.27 2.84 -9.33
N SER A 182 -9.50 2.36 -8.11
CA SER A 182 -10.11 3.14 -7.04
C SER A 182 -9.32 4.42 -6.73
N LYS A 183 -7.99 4.32 -6.67
CA LYS A 183 -7.10 5.48 -6.50
C LYS A 183 -7.21 6.45 -7.69
N MET A 184 -7.18 5.93 -8.92
CA MET A 184 -7.30 6.76 -10.12
C MET A 184 -8.65 7.50 -10.19
N VAL A 185 -9.76 6.81 -9.92
CA VAL A 185 -11.11 7.40 -9.98
C VAL A 185 -11.30 8.48 -8.92
N GLN A 186 -10.68 8.31 -7.74
CA GLN A 186 -10.75 9.30 -6.66
C GLN A 186 -10.03 10.59 -7.05
N PHE A 187 -8.84 10.52 -7.64
CA PHE A 187 -8.15 11.71 -8.13
C PHE A 187 -8.93 12.42 -9.23
N ARG A 188 -9.48 11.66 -10.18
CA ARG A 188 -10.30 12.22 -11.26
C ARG A 188 -11.56 12.92 -10.73
N ALA A 189 -12.20 12.36 -9.70
CA ALA A 189 -13.34 13.02 -9.04
C ALA A 189 -12.95 14.33 -8.33
N ILE A 190 -11.78 14.37 -7.68
CA ILE A 190 -11.26 15.59 -7.05
C ILE A 190 -11.00 16.66 -8.10
N ASP A 191 -10.33 16.31 -9.19
CA ASP A 191 -10.03 17.24 -10.28
C ASP A 191 -11.29 17.74 -10.98
N TRP A 192 -12.26 16.86 -11.21
CA TRP A 192 -13.57 17.25 -11.73
C TRP A 192 -14.26 18.28 -10.83
N ARG A 193 -14.30 18.05 -9.52
CA ARG A 193 -14.86 19.01 -8.56
C ARG A 193 -14.11 20.34 -8.57
N ARG A 194 -12.77 20.32 -8.63
CA ARG A 194 -11.95 21.53 -8.72
C ARG A 194 -12.28 22.34 -9.98
N LYS A 195 -12.41 21.68 -11.13
CA LYS A 195 -12.81 22.31 -12.41
C LYS A 195 -14.20 22.93 -12.31
N GLN A 196 -15.17 22.23 -11.73
CA GLN A 196 -16.53 22.75 -11.53
C GLN A 196 -16.58 23.95 -10.59
N SER A 197 -15.81 23.93 -9.49
CA SER A 197 -15.67 25.09 -8.60
C SER A 197 -15.01 26.27 -9.30
N ALA A 198 -13.99 26.04 -10.12
CA ALA A 198 -13.34 27.09 -10.91
C ALA A 198 -14.29 27.71 -11.95
N LEU A 199 -15.09 26.89 -12.64
CA LEU A 199 -16.12 27.33 -13.58
C LEU A 199 -17.20 28.17 -12.90
N LYS A 200 -17.66 27.77 -11.72
CA LYS A 200 -18.66 28.53 -10.93
C LYS A 200 -18.14 29.85 -10.38
N ASN A 201 -16.84 29.98 -10.18
CA ASN A 201 -16.19 31.18 -9.66
C ASN A 201 -15.70 32.13 -10.75
N GLN A 202 -16.03 31.86 -12.03
CA GLN A 202 -15.78 32.83 -13.09
C GLN A 202 -16.79 34.00 -12.97
N PRO A 203 -16.31 35.25 -12.90
CA PRO A 203 -17.19 36.41 -12.92
C PRO A 203 -17.82 36.53 -14.33
N ASN A 204 -19.10 36.19 -14.44
CA ASN A 204 -20.02 36.44 -15.55
C ASN A 204 -19.38 36.80 -16.91
N THR A 205 -19.41 35.87 -17.86
CA THR A 205 -19.56 36.25 -19.27
C THR A 205 -20.60 35.35 -19.93
N GLN A 206 -21.68 35.99 -20.36
CA GLN A 206 -22.69 35.42 -21.21
C GLN A 206 -22.08 35.01 -22.55
N SER A 207 -22.47 33.83 -23.02
CA SER A 207 -22.66 33.48 -24.44
C SER A 207 -21.51 33.77 -25.43
N SER A 208 -20.72 32.75 -25.76
CA SER A 208 -20.55 32.35 -27.16
C SER A 208 -20.24 30.86 -27.25
N PHE A 209 -21.01 30.16 -28.07
CA PHE A 209 -20.85 28.74 -28.42
C PHE A 209 -19.65 28.50 -29.36
N GLU A 210 -18.93 29.57 -29.75
CA GLU A 210 -17.78 29.52 -30.66
C GLU A 210 -16.42 29.40 -29.94
N ASP A 211 -16.34 29.60 -28.61
CA ASP A 211 -15.07 29.48 -27.86
C ASP A 211 -14.71 28.04 -27.46
N LEU A 212 -15.55 27.05 -27.80
CA LEU A 212 -15.36 25.64 -27.43
C LEU A 212 -14.51 24.83 -28.44
N THR A 213 -14.10 25.42 -29.57
CA THR A 213 -13.41 24.71 -30.65
C THR A 213 -11.96 25.12 -30.93
N GLU A 214 -11.37 26.08 -30.20
CA GLU A 214 -10.03 26.61 -30.52
C GLU A 214 -9.02 26.65 -29.35
N ARG A 215 -9.04 25.67 -28.44
CA ARG A 215 -7.91 25.48 -27.50
C ARG A 215 -7.32 24.08 -27.60
N GLU A 216 -6.60 23.85 -28.69
CA GLU A 216 -5.40 23.01 -28.67
C GLU A 216 -4.27 23.82 -27.99
N ASP A 217 -3.50 23.15 -27.14
CA ASP A 217 -2.34 23.67 -26.38
C ASP A 217 -2.61 24.63 -25.21
N GLY A 218 -2.69 24.04 -24.01
CA GLY A 218 -2.58 24.71 -22.74
C GLY A 218 -1.93 23.82 -21.69
N ALA A 219 -0.61 23.62 -21.79
CA ALA A 219 0.17 22.98 -20.75
C ALA A 219 0.05 23.75 -19.43
N MET A 220 -0.49 23.11 -18.40
CA MET A 220 -0.19 23.44 -17.00
C MET A 220 0.51 22.24 -16.38
N GLN A 221 1.83 22.27 -16.46
CA GLN A 221 2.67 21.60 -15.46
C GLN A 221 2.48 22.36 -14.15
N PHE A 222 2.15 21.65 -13.08
CA PHE A 222 3.02 21.52 -11.91
C PHE A 222 2.68 20.17 -11.27
N GLU A 223 3.62 19.22 -11.40
CA GLU A 223 3.71 18.07 -10.52
C GLU A 223 3.87 18.61 -9.09
N ASP A 224 3.01 18.15 -8.19
CA ASP A 224 3.36 17.98 -6.79
C ASP A 224 3.12 16.50 -6.48
N GLU A 225 4.15 15.67 -6.69
CA GLU A 225 4.16 14.24 -6.36
C GLU A 225 4.27 14.02 -4.82
N GLY A 226 4.16 15.08 -4.00
CA GLY A 226 4.44 15.05 -2.56
C GLY A 226 3.25 15.15 -1.60
N ALA A 227 1.99 15.12 -2.04
CA ALA A 227 0.87 15.11 -1.09
C ALA A 227 -0.42 14.58 -1.72
N ASP A 228 -0.73 13.31 -1.47
CA ASP A 228 -2.11 12.82 -1.53
C ASP A 228 -2.75 13.11 -0.16
N PRO A 229 -3.53 14.21 0.01
CA PRO A 229 -4.01 14.64 1.32
C PRO A 229 -5.14 13.73 1.84
N ASP A 230 -5.59 12.77 1.03
CA ASP A 230 -6.70 11.84 1.32
C ASP A 230 -6.24 10.37 1.35
N ARG A 231 -4.94 10.06 1.13
CA ARG A 231 -4.36 8.76 1.50
C ARG A 231 -4.28 8.74 3.03
N GLY A 232 -5.37 8.36 3.68
CA GLY A 232 -5.40 8.31 5.14
C GLY A 232 -4.17 7.55 5.64
N LEU A 233 -3.48 8.09 6.66
CA LEU A 233 -2.33 7.48 7.35
C LEU A 233 -2.53 5.99 7.66
N ASN A 234 -3.79 5.54 7.76
CA ASN A 234 -4.23 4.16 7.93
C ASN A 234 -3.97 3.22 6.71
N GLN A 235 -3.41 3.72 5.60
CA GLN A 235 -3.11 2.91 4.40
C GLN A 235 -1.63 2.74 4.11
N LEU A 236 -0.74 3.44 4.83
CA LEU A 236 0.69 3.27 4.67
C LEU A 236 1.15 2.02 5.42
N SER A 237 1.89 1.17 4.73
CA SER A 237 2.53 -0.01 5.32
C SER A 237 3.75 0.39 6.16
N PHE A 238 4.17 -0.48 7.08
CA PHE A 238 5.31 -0.18 7.97
C PHE A 238 6.61 0.07 7.19
N ASP A 239 6.87 -0.72 6.15
CA ASP A 239 8.02 -0.59 5.26
C ASP A 239 8.00 0.75 4.50
N GLU A 240 6.84 1.16 3.97
CA GLU A 240 6.69 2.49 3.36
C GLU A 240 6.97 3.62 4.34
N ILE A 241 6.49 3.51 5.59
CA ILE A 241 6.72 4.51 6.64
C ILE A 241 8.20 4.53 7.05
N TYR A 242 8.84 3.37 7.21
CA TYR A 242 10.26 3.29 7.55
C TYR A 242 11.14 3.87 6.44
N ARG A 243 10.85 3.58 5.16
CA ARG A 243 11.61 4.14 4.03
C ARG A 243 11.51 5.67 3.96
N GLN A 244 10.35 6.25 4.30
CA GLN A 244 10.15 7.71 4.25
C GLN A 244 10.68 8.42 5.50
N CYS A 245 10.66 7.75 6.66
CA CYS A 245 10.91 8.37 7.95
C CYS A 245 12.02 7.68 8.74
N GLY A 246 12.86 6.86 8.13
CA GLY A 246 13.82 5.96 8.81
C GLY A 246 14.71 6.68 9.83
N GLU A 247 15.16 7.89 9.49
CA GLU A 247 16.00 8.74 10.35
C GLU A 247 15.20 9.55 11.39
N ALA A 248 13.86 9.57 11.31
CA ALA A 248 13.01 10.38 12.17
C ALA A 248 12.85 9.78 13.58
N LEU A 249 13.01 8.47 13.72
CA LEU A 249 12.94 7.76 15.00
C LEU A 249 14.26 7.07 15.32
N ASP A 250 14.54 6.91 16.61
CA ASP A 250 15.64 6.04 17.07
C ASP A 250 15.22 4.55 17.05
N ASP A 251 16.21 3.65 17.18
CA ASP A 251 16.00 2.20 17.13
C ASP A 251 14.97 1.70 18.16
N PHE A 252 14.91 2.33 19.34
CA PHE A 252 13.98 1.94 20.38
C PHE A 252 12.54 2.38 20.05
N GLN A 253 12.38 3.59 19.53
CA GLN A 253 11.10 4.11 19.05
C GLN A 253 10.56 3.27 17.89
N TRP A 254 11.41 2.87 16.94
CA TRP A 254 11.02 1.95 15.87
C TRP A 254 10.61 0.58 16.40
N HIS A 255 11.37 0.03 17.35
CA HIS A 255 11.05 -1.24 17.98
C HIS A 255 9.68 -1.20 18.69
N LEU A 256 9.37 -0.13 19.43
CA LEU A 256 8.07 0.03 20.08
C LEU A 256 6.91 0.11 19.07
N VAL A 257 7.08 0.88 17.99
CA VAL A 257 6.07 1.00 16.92
C VAL A 257 5.83 -0.37 16.27
N PHE A 258 6.91 -1.09 15.94
CA PHE A 258 6.82 -2.43 15.37
C PHE A 258 6.13 -3.43 16.31
N THR A 259 6.53 -3.47 17.58
CA THR A 259 5.99 -4.41 18.57
C THR A 259 4.50 -4.21 18.81
N ILE A 260 4.05 -2.95 18.93
CA ILE A 260 2.67 -2.61 19.27
C ILE A 260 1.75 -2.64 18.03
N TYR A 261 2.16 -2.04 16.92
CA TYR A 261 1.27 -1.79 15.79
C TYR A 261 1.42 -2.79 14.63
N VAL A 262 2.62 -3.36 14.45
CA VAL A 262 2.92 -4.21 13.28
C VAL A 262 2.83 -5.69 13.66
N SER A 263 3.68 -6.13 14.58
CA SER A 263 3.66 -7.53 15.05
C SER A 263 2.46 -7.82 15.95
N GLN A 264 1.91 -6.80 16.61
CA GLN A 264 0.87 -6.90 17.64
C GLN A 264 1.20 -7.99 18.67
N SER A 265 2.49 -8.14 18.94
CA SER A 265 3.04 -9.29 19.66
C SER A 265 3.11 -9.08 21.16
N SER A 266 2.82 -7.86 21.63
CA SER A 266 2.79 -7.53 23.04
C SER A 266 1.71 -6.52 23.32
N THR A 267 0.96 -6.74 24.39
CA THR A 267 0.04 -5.76 24.95
C THR A 267 0.81 -4.74 25.78
N MET A 268 0.23 -3.56 25.99
CA MET A 268 0.79 -2.52 26.87
C MET A 268 1.07 -3.02 28.31
N GLY A 269 0.41 -4.09 28.74
CA GLY A 269 0.69 -4.75 30.02
C GLY A 269 2.02 -5.51 30.00
N GLU A 270 2.27 -6.30 28.96
CA GLU A 270 3.48 -7.12 28.81
C GLU A 270 4.73 -6.24 28.66
N LEU A 271 4.64 -5.12 27.95
CA LEU A 271 5.74 -4.14 27.86
C LEU A 271 6.08 -3.46 29.20
N CYS A 272 5.15 -3.43 30.16
CA CYS A 272 5.45 -2.92 31.51
C CYS A 272 6.24 -3.90 32.37
N ASP A 273 6.27 -5.17 31.98
CA ASP A 273 6.98 -6.22 32.70
C ASP A 273 8.24 -6.66 31.96
N ASP A 274 8.46 -6.15 30.74
CA ASP A 274 9.66 -6.37 29.93
C ASP A 274 10.90 -5.62 30.50
N PRO A 275 11.92 -6.34 31.01
CA PRO A 275 13.11 -5.74 31.59
C PRO A 275 13.89 -4.85 30.62
N GLU A 276 13.96 -5.20 29.32
CA GLU A 276 14.73 -4.44 28.34
C GLU A 276 14.04 -3.12 27.98
N THR A 277 12.72 -3.15 27.75
CA THR A 277 11.93 -1.93 27.56
C THR A 277 12.04 -1.00 28.77
N LEU A 278 11.98 -1.55 29.98
CA LEU A 278 12.13 -0.76 31.20
C LEU A 278 13.53 -0.14 31.32
N GLU A 279 14.59 -0.89 31.02
CA GLU A 279 15.96 -0.39 31.03
C GLU A 279 16.15 0.77 30.03
N LYS A 280 15.68 0.60 28.78
CA LYS A 280 15.76 1.65 27.74
C LYS A 280 14.98 2.92 28.11
N LEU A 281 13.92 2.79 28.93
CA LEU A 281 13.14 3.92 29.46
C LEU A 281 13.68 4.47 30.80
N GLY A 282 14.77 3.93 31.34
CA GLY A 282 15.32 4.31 32.65
C GLY A 282 14.38 3.99 33.82
N LEU A 283 13.60 2.92 33.70
CA LEU A 283 12.62 2.47 34.69
C LEU A 283 13.10 1.20 35.40
N GLU A 284 12.89 1.15 36.72
CA GLU A 284 13.11 -0.06 37.50
C GLU A 284 11.89 -1.01 37.46
N PRO A 285 12.08 -2.34 37.54
CA PRO A 285 11.00 -3.31 37.62
C PRO A 285 10.03 -3.07 38.79
N GLY A 286 10.51 -2.49 39.89
CA GLY A 286 9.71 -2.16 41.08
C GLY A 286 8.80 -0.93 40.93
N HIS A 287 8.89 -0.17 39.83
CA HIS A 287 7.99 0.95 39.59
C HIS A 287 6.53 0.50 39.40
N SER A 288 5.58 1.36 39.79
CA SER A 288 4.16 1.06 39.63
C SER A 288 3.79 0.90 38.15
N ILE A 289 2.86 -0.02 37.86
CA ILE A 289 2.35 -0.28 36.50
C ILE A 289 1.85 1.01 35.85
N SER A 290 1.15 1.87 36.59
CA SER A 290 0.68 3.16 36.09
C SER A 290 1.81 4.09 35.67
N LYS A 291 2.94 4.10 36.39
CA LYS A 291 4.13 4.88 36.02
C LYS A 291 4.76 4.31 34.76
N LYS A 292 4.97 2.99 34.69
CA LYS A 292 5.57 2.32 33.53
C LYS A 292 4.75 2.54 32.26
N ARG A 293 3.42 2.33 32.32
CA ARG A 293 2.49 2.61 31.22
C ARG A 293 2.56 4.04 30.74
N ARG A 294 2.67 5.00 31.66
CA ARG A 294 2.75 6.41 31.31
C ARG A 294 4.00 6.70 30.47
N PHE A 295 5.16 6.23 30.90
CA PHE A 295 6.42 6.44 30.17
C PHE A 295 6.42 5.74 28.80
N ILE A 296 5.91 4.51 28.70
CA ILE A 296 5.79 3.81 27.42
C ILE A 296 4.83 4.56 26.48
N ASN A 297 3.68 5.03 26.98
CA ASN A 297 2.75 5.85 26.19
C ASN A 297 3.33 7.19 25.77
N GLU A 298 4.12 7.85 26.63
CA GLU A 298 4.81 9.10 26.31
C GLU A 298 5.84 8.87 25.19
N ALA A 299 6.65 7.82 25.28
CA ALA A 299 7.62 7.45 24.23
C ALA A 299 6.92 7.09 22.90
N LEU A 300 5.80 6.35 22.96
CA LEU A 300 5.01 5.99 21.78
C LEU A 300 4.34 7.21 21.15
N ALA A 301 3.76 8.10 21.96
CA ALA A 301 3.14 9.33 21.48
C ALA A 301 4.17 10.28 20.85
N GLU A 302 5.37 10.35 21.42
CA GLU A 302 6.49 11.09 20.84
C GLU A 302 6.87 10.52 19.48
N ALA A 303 7.05 9.20 19.38
CA ALA A 303 7.39 8.52 18.13
C ALA A 303 6.32 8.74 17.04
N LEU A 304 5.05 8.51 17.38
CA LEU A 304 3.94 8.76 16.45
C LEU A 304 3.84 10.24 16.05
N GLY A 305 4.15 11.18 16.96
CA GLY A 305 4.20 12.60 16.66
C GLY A 305 5.33 12.99 15.71
N LYS A 306 6.51 12.36 15.82
CA LYS A 306 7.62 12.54 14.87
C LYS A 306 7.26 11.99 13.49
N LEU A 307 6.70 10.78 13.42
CA LEU A 307 6.22 10.19 12.16
C LEU A 307 5.14 11.04 11.51
N GLN A 308 4.15 11.50 12.28
CA GLN A 308 3.10 12.38 11.78
C GLN A 308 3.68 13.67 11.17
N LYS A 309 4.66 14.29 11.83
CA LYS A 309 5.31 15.48 11.29
C LYS A 309 6.05 15.19 9.99
N CYS A 310 6.81 14.10 9.95
CA CYS A 310 7.62 13.72 8.79
C CYS A 310 6.77 13.29 7.58
N LEU A 311 5.58 12.71 7.81
CA LEU A 311 4.65 12.29 6.75
C LEU A 311 3.73 13.42 6.26
N LEU A 312 3.61 14.52 7.01
CA LEU A 312 2.78 15.68 6.66
C LEU A 312 3.60 16.91 6.23
N SER A 313 4.92 16.85 6.32
CA SER A 313 5.87 17.89 5.91
C SER A 313 6.32 17.69 4.47
#